data_AF-B4UK11-F1
#
_entry.id   AF-B4UK11-F1
#
_cell.length_a   1.000
_cell.length_b   1.000
_cell.length_c   1.000
_cell.angle_alpha   90.00
_cell.angle_beta   90.00
_cell.angle_gamma   90.00
#
_symmetry.space_group_name_H-M   'P 1'
#
loop_
_entity.id
_entity.type
_entity.pdbx_description
1 polymer ?
#
loop_
_entity_poly.entity_id
_entity_poly.type
_entity_poly.pdbx_seq_one_letter_code
_entity_poly.pdbx_strand_id
1 'polypeptide(L)'
;MKVVCSYCHRLLRESPGEAIGVSHGMCPECDAYFAKLWGGLKLGEYLDLLPVPVMVVDGGGRVVAASERLADVLHRPRAELRGLRCGEAMACSRSRLPGGCGKAEHCRECTIRRTVDEVHETGHSVAGARAWVKTDAGRVPVTISARPAQGFVEVTLDEPEALAGALGGQAPPSRR
;
A
#
# COMPACT_ATOMS: atom_id res chain seq x y z
N MET A 1 2.87 -48.81 4.31
CA MET A 1 2.10 -47.58 4.03
C MET A 1 3.02 -46.37 3.88
N LYS A 2 2.71 -45.48 2.92
CA LYS A 2 3.36 -44.17 2.76
C LYS A 2 2.38 -43.08 3.14
N VAL A 3 2.84 -42.10 3.92
CA VAL A 3 2.13 -40.85 4.17
C VAL A 3 2.84 -39.76 3.38
N VAL A 4 2.11 -39.04 2.54
CA VAL A 4 2.65 -37.97 1.69
C VAL A 4 2.05 -36.63 2.06
N CYS A 5 2.77 -35.54 1.78
CA CYS A 5 2.23 -34.20 1.90
C CYS A 5 1.15 -33.99 0.83
N SER A 6 -0.01 -33.48 1.23
CA SER A 6 -1.17 -33.22 0.36
C SER A 6 -0.92 -32.13 -0.70
N TYR A 7 0.15 -31.36 -0.55
CA TYR A 7 0.41 -30.17 -1.38
C TYR A 7 1.65 -30.32 -2.24
N CYS A 8 2.80 -30.67 -1.65
CA CYS A 8 4.05 -30.83 -2.38
C CYS A 8 4.40 -32.30 -2.69
N HIS A 9 3.55 -33.24 -2.27
CA HIS A 9 3.72 -34.69 -2.46
C HIS A 9 5.01 -35.28 -1.87
N ARG A 10 5.73 -34.53 -1.02
CA ARG A 10 6.88 -35.03 -0.29
C ARG A 10 6.48 -36.19 0.63
N LEU A 11 7.29 -37.24 0.66
CA LEU A 11 7.15 -38.35 1.61
C LEU A 11 7.37 -37.84 3.04
N LEU A 12 6.37 -38.01 3.90
CA LEU A 12 6.42 -37.62 5.32
C LEU A 12 6.84 -38.79 6.20
N ARG A 13 6.31 -39.98 5.91
CA ARG A 13 6.57 -41.21 6.67
C ARG A 13 6.39 -42.42 5.78
N GLU A 14 7.22 -43.43 6.01
CA GLU A 14 7.09 -44.76 5.41
C GLU A 14 7.18 -45.82 6.52
N SER A 15 6.31 -46.83 6.48
CA SER A 15 6.33 -47.94 7.44
C SER A 15 5.95 -49.25 6.75
N PRO A 16 6.61 -50.39 7.06
CA PRO A 16 6.18 -51.71 6.59
C PRO A 16 4.84 -52.07 7.25
N GLY A 17 3.81 -52.36 6.46
CA GLY A 17 2.48 -52.70 6.98
C GLY A 17 1.32 -52.35 6.04
N GLU A 18 0.20 -53.05 6.24
CA GLU A 18 -1.06 -52.96 5.50
C GLU A 18 -1.72 -51.58 5.71
N ALA A 19 -2.38 -51.06 4.67
CA ALA A 19 -2.84 -49.68 4.63
C ALA A 19 -4.14 -49.48 5.43
N ILE A 20 -4.02 -49.20 6.73
CA ILE A 20 -5.15 -48.83 7.61
C ILE A 20 -4.86 -47.44 8.16
N GLY A 21 -5.57 -46.39 7.69
CA GLY A 21 -5.42 -45.01 8.20
C GLY A 21 -5.27 -43.91 7.15
N VAL A 22 -4.89 -42.71 7.60
CA VAL A 22 -4.78 -41.49 6.78
C VAL A 22 -3.52 -41.56 5.89
N SER A 23 -3.71 -41.44 4.57
CA SER A 23 -2.63 -41.52 3.57
C SER A 23 -1.92 -40.18 3.30
N HIS A 24 -2.49 -39.07 3.79
CA HIS A 24 -2.03 -37.71 3.49
C HIS A 24 -1.89 -36.85 4.73
N GLY A 25 -0.84 -36.02 4.79
CA GLY A 25 -0.60 -35.02 5.82
C GLY A 25 -0.17 -33.68 5.21
N MET A 26 0.39 -32.77 6.01
CA MET A 26 1.02 -31.53 5.53
C MET A 26 2.45 -31.48 6.07
N CYS A 27 3.43 -31.22 5.19
CA CYS A 27 4.82 -31.02 5.65
C CYS A 27 4.97 -29.67 6.35
N PRO A 28 5.94 -29.48 7.25
CA PRO A 28 6.16 -28.22 7.95
C PRO A 28 6.33 -27.01 7.03
N GLU A 29 6.93 -27.20 5.85
CA GLU A 29 7.12 -26.11 4.87
C GLU A 29 5.81 -25.69 4.20
N CYS A 30 4.97 -26.67 3.84
CA CYS A 30 3.64 -26.39 3.32
C CYS A 30 2.77 -25.78 4.42
N ASP A 31 2.86 -26.27 5.65
CA ASP A 31 2.16 -25.70 6.82
C ASP A 31 2.53 -24.24 7.04
N ALA A 32 3.83 -23.91 7.06
CA ALA A 32 4.30 -22.53 7.18
C ALA A 32 3.84 -21.65 6.00
N TYR A 33 3.78 -22.18 4.78
CA TYR A 33 3.28 -21.45 3.60
C TYR A 33 1.77 -21.20 3.69
N PHE A 34 0.98 -22.23 3.98
CA PHE A 34 -0.47 -22.10 4.09
C PHE A 34 -0.90 -21.33 5.34
N ALA A 35 -0.17 -21.39 6.44
CA ALA A 35 -0.40 -20.55 7.61
C ALA A 35 -0.31 -19.04 7.27
N LYS A 36 0.63 -18.65 6.39
CA LYS A 36 0.71 -17.27 5.89
C LYS A 36 -0.48 -16.90 5.01
N LEU A 37 -0.96 -17.82 4.18
CA LEU A 37 -2.13 -17.59 3.32
C LEU A 37 -3.44 -17.54 4.12
N TRP A 38 -3.62 -18.46 5.07
CA TRP A 38 -4.82 -18.59 5.89
C TRP A 38 -4.93 -17.51 6.97
N GLY A 39 -3.80 -16.95 7.42
CA GLY A 39 -3.78 -15.75 8.27
C GLY A 39 -4.23 -14.46 7.56
N GLY A 40 -4.42 -14.52 6.24
CA GLY A 40 -4.67 -13.36 5.39
C GLY A 40 -3.39 -12.56 5.12
N LEU A 41 -3.29 -11.98 3.92
CA LEU A 41 -2.19 -11.09 3.58
C LEU A 41 -2.40 -9.74 4.25
N LYS A 42 -1.39 -9.20 4.95
CA LYS A 42 -1.47 -7.83 5.47
C LYS A 42 -1.67 -6.88 4.30
N LEU A 43 -2.54 -5.88 4.44
CA LEU A 43 -2.87 -4.97 3.34
C LEU A 43 -1.61 -4.30 2.75
N GLY A 44 -0.62 -3.92 3.56
CA GLY A 44 0.64 -3.39 3.05
C GLY A 44 1.42 -4.38 2.16
N GLU A 45 1.47 -5.66 2.53
CA GLU A 45 2.14 -6.70 1.74
C GLU A 45 1.39 -6.99 0.44
N TYR A 46 0.06 -6.87 0.45
CA TYR A 46 -0.74 -6.90 -0.78
C TYR A 46 -0.41 -5.73 -1.71
N LEU A 47 -0.31 -4.52 -1.16
CA LEU A 47 0.04 -3.32 -1.93
C LEU A 47 1.46 -3.39 -2.52
N ASP A 48 2.37 -4.14 -1.89
CA ASP A 48 3.72 -4.39 -2.40
C ASP A 48 3.72 -5.24 -3.70
N LEU A 49 2.60 -5.88 -4.05
CA LEU A 49 2.44 -6.58 -5.32
C LEU A 49 2.13 -5.62 -6.48
N LEU A 50 1.65 -4.41 -6.21
CA LEU A 50 1.34 -3.41 -7.23
C LEU A 50 2.62 -2.75 -7.75
N PRO A 51 2.78 -2.57 -9.08
CA PRO A 51 4.00 -2.02 -9.66
C PRO A 51 4.16 -0.51 -9.46
N VAL A 52 3.27 0.12 -8.70
CA VAL A 52 3.21 1.58 -8.49
C VAL A 52 3.29 1.93 -7.00
N PRO A 53 3.80 3.12 -6.65
CA PRO A 53 3.70 3.63 -5.28
C PRO A 53 2.24 3.91 -4.94
N VAL A 54 1.75 3.31 -3.85
CA VAL A 54 0.33 3.31 -3.52
C VAL A 54 0.11 3.43 -2.00
N MET A 55 -0.93 4.18 -1.62
CA MET A 55 -1.49 4.18 -0.27
C MET A 55 -2.99 3.93 -0.32
N VAL A 56 -3.53 3.35 0.74
CA VAL A 56 -4.97 3.27 0.99
C VAL A 56 -5.30 4.22 2.11
N VAL A 57 -6.32 5.05 1.93
CA VAL A 57 -6.74 6.08 2.89
C VAL A 57 -8.21 5.92 3.28
N ASP A 58 -8.56 6.32 4.50
CA ASP A 58 -9.95 6.44 4.94
C ASP A 58 -10.65 7.68 4.37
N GLY A 59 -11.95 7.84 4.63
CA GLY A 59 -12.72 9.02 4.20
C GLY A 59 -12.25 10.35 4.82
N GLY A 60 -11.40 10.31 5.84
CA GLY A 60 -10.71 11.48 6.38
C GLY A 60 -9.37 11.76 5.69
N GLY A 61 -8.98 10.97 4.69
CA GLY A 61 -7.70 11.04 4.00
C GLY A 61 -6.53 10.55 4.84
N ARG A 62 -6.76 9.74 5.89
CA ARG A 62 -5.70 9.14 6.71
C ARG A 62 -5.24 7.82 6.12
N VAL A 63 -3.92 7.63 6.04
CA VAL A 63 -3.30 6.41 5.54
C VAL A 63 -3.58 5.24 6.45
N VAL A 64 -4.21 4.21 5.90
CA VAL A 64 -4.49 2.92 6.55
C VAL A 64 -3.34 1.95 6.25
N ALA A 65 -2.87 1.94 5.01
CA ALA A 65 -1.76 1.13 4.54
C ALA A 65 -1.04 1.82 3.38
N ALA A 66 0.21 1.43 3.14
CA ALA A 66 1.04 1.91 2.04
C ALA A 66 1.90 0.77 1.52
N SER A 67 2.33 0.84 0.26
CA SER A 67 3.38 -0.04 -0.26
C SER A 67 4.78 0.45 0.15
N GLU A 68 5.75 -0.45 0.18
CA GLU A 68 7.17 -0.14 0.35
C GLU A 68 7.67 0.78 -0.77
N ARG A 69 7.16 0.64 -2.00
CA ARG A 69 7.48 1.59 -3.10
C ARG A 69 7.10 3.03 -2.75
N LEU A 70 5.98 3.23 -2.06
CA LEU A 70 5.59 4.56 -1.60
C LEU A 70 6.48 5.02 -0.44
N ALA A 71 6.84 4.12 0.48
CA ALA A 71 7.80 4.41 1.55
C ALA A 71 9.15 4.89 0.98
N ASP A 72 9.64 4.23 -0.07
CA ASP A 72 10.86 4.60 -0.80
C ASP A 72 10.74 5.99 -1.46
N VAL A 73 9.63 6.28 -2.13
CA VAL A 73 9.38 7.61 -2.74
C VAL A 73 9.39 8.71 -1.67
N LEU A 74 8.83 8.43 -0.50
CA LEU A 74 8.68 9.40 0.57
C LEU A 74 9.91 9.50 1.49
N HIS A 75 10.91 8.62 1.33
CA HIS A 75 12.08 8.49 2.21
C HIS A 75 11.71 8.30 3.67
N ARG A 76 10.66 7.50 3.93
CA ARG A 76 10.11 7.28 5.27
C ARG A 76 9.69 5.83 5.46
N PRO A 77 9.96 5.22 6.63
CA PRO A 77 9.51 3.86 6.91
C PRO A 77 7.98 3.73 6.74
N ARG A 78 7.53 2.67 6.05
CA ARG A 78 6.09 2.39 5.86
C ARG A 78 5.27 2.46 7.15
N ALA A 79 5.86 2.00 8.26
CA ALA A 79 5.21 2.03 9.57
C ALA A 79 4.86 3.44 10.06
N GLU A 80 5.66 4.45 9.70
CA GLU A 80 5.42 5.86 10.06
C GLU A 80 4.34 6.52 9.21
N LEU A 81 4.01 5.96 8.04
CA LEU A 81 3.00 6.53 7.16
C LEU A 81 1.59 6.31 7.72
N ARG A 82 1.37 5.22 8.47
CA ARG A 82 0.06 4.86 9.00
C ARG A 82 -0.47 5.93 9.96
N GLY A 83 -1.72 6.33 9.76
CA GLY A 83 -2.43 7.33 10.57
C GLY A 83 -2.19 8.79 10.15
N LEU A 84 -1.15 9.04 9.35
CA LEU A 84 -0.91 10.35 8.74
C LEU A 84 -1.96 10.66 7.68
N ARG A 85 -2.27 11.94 7.48
CA ARG A 85 -3.03 12.40 6.31
C ARG A 85 -2.13 12.46 5.09
N CYS A 86 -2.69 12.39 3.88
CA CYS A 86 -1.94 12.42 2.61
C CYS A 86 -0.86 13.52 2.58
N GLY A 87 -1.22 14.76 2.95
CA GLY A 87 -0.26 15.87 2.95
C GLY A 87 0.83 15.77 4.01
N GLU A 88 0.58 15.12 5.15
CA GLU A 88 1.60 14.84 6.17
C GLU A 88 2.55 13.73 5.70
N ALA A 89 2.01 12.69 5.07
CA ALA A 89 2.79 11.61 4.48
C ALA A 89 3.74 12.14 3.38
N MET A 90 3.22 12.96 2.46
CA MET A 90 3.99 13.57 1.36
C MET A 90 4.84 14.80 1.78
N ALA A 91 4.98 15.06 3.08
CA ALA A 91 5.74 16.18 3.64
C ALA A 91 5.35 17.56 3.05
N CYS A 92 4.06 17.77 2.79
CA CYS A 92 3.53 19.08 2.43
C CYS A 92 3.73 20.05 3.61
N SER A 93 4.48 21.13 3.43
CA SER A 93 4.75 22.13 4.46
C SER A 93 3.48 22.79 4.99
N ARG A 94 2.40 22.83 4.19
CA ARG A 94 1.07 23.29 4.63
C ARG A 94 0.45 22.41 5.72
N SER A 95 0.88 21.16 5.85
CA SER A 95 0.44 20.28 6.94
C SER A 95 0.95 20.72 8.32
N ARG A 96 1.99 21.56 8.36
CA ARG A 96 2.55 22.11 9.61
C ARG A 96 1.82 23.37 10.11
N LEU A 97 0.88 23.89 9.32
CA LEU A 97 0.06 25.05 9.71
C LEU A 97 -0.93 24.66 10.81
N PRO A 98 -1.43 25.63 11.61
CA PRO A 98 -2.44 25.36 12.62
C PRO A 98 -3.62 24.56 12.08
N GLY A 99 -3.97 23.48 12.78
CA GLY A 99 -5.04 22.55 12.40
C GLY A 99 -4.59 21.36 11.55
N GLY A 100 -3.39 21.39 10.96
CA GLY A 100 -2.83 20.26 10.24
C GLY A 100 -3.32 20.10 8.80
N CYS A 101 -2.98 18.98 8.18
CA CYS A 101 -3.41 18.68 6.82
C CYS A 101 -4.94 18.60 6.71
N GLY A 102 -5.50 19.24 5.68
CA GLY A 102 -6.94 19.25 5.41
C GLY A 102 -7.70 20.38 6.10
N LYS A 103 -7.08 21.14 7.02
CA LYS A 103 -7.75 22.21 7.78
C LYS A 103 -7.35 23.64 7.42
N ALA A 104 -6.17 23.85 6.82
CA ALA A 104 -5.75 25.17 6.37
C ALA A 104 -6.64 25.69 5.22
N GLU A 105 -6.73 27.02 5.04
CA GLU A 105 -7.50 27.64 3.95
C GLU A 105 -7.13 27.08 2.58
N HIS A 106 -5.82 26.94 2.34
CA HIS A 106 -5.27 26.33 1.14
C HIS A 106 -5.66 24.87 0.88
N CYS A 107 -6.09 24.14 1.92
CA CYS A 107 -6.55 22.77 1.74
C CYS A 107 -7.91 22.70 1.03
N ARG A 108 -8.68 23.81 0.99
CA ARG A 108 -9.95 23.90 0.23
C ARG A 108 -9.76 23.71 -1.26
N GLU A 109 -8.59 24.11 -1.78
CA GLU A 109 -8.22 24.01 -3.19
C GLU A 109 -7.23 22.87 -3.47
N CYS A 110 -6.97 22.00 -2.48
CA CYS A 110 -6.04 20.90 -2.66
C CYS A 110 -6.65 19.84 -3.57
N THR A 111 -6.14 19.70 -4.79
CA THR A 111 -6.57 18.67 -5.75
C THR A 111 -6.52 17.28 -5.13
N ILE A 112 -5.43 16.94 -4.43
CA ILE A 112 -5.28 15.61 -3.81
C ILE A 112 -6.42 15.31 -2.83
N ARG A 113 -6.73 16.26 -1.95
CA ARG A 113 -7.82 16.11 -0.99
C ARG A 113 -9.16 15.98 -1.70
N ARG A 114 -9.44 16.89 -2.64
CA ARG A 114 -10.71 16.89 -3.39
C ARG A 114 -10.91 15.60 -4.18
N THR A 115 -9.85 15.06 -4.79
CA THR A 115 -9.90 13.79 -5.51
C THR A 115 -10.21 12.63 -4.57
N VAL A 116 -9.57 12.58 -3.39
CA VAL A 116 -9.88 11.55 -2.38
C VAL A 116 -11.31 11.69 -1.88
N ASP A 117 -11.75 12.90 -1.53
CA ASP A 117 -13.11 13.17 -1.05
C ASP A 117 -14.14 12.77 -2.13
N GLU A 118 -13.95 13.18 -3.38
CA GLU A 118 -14.81 12.84 -4.52
C GLU A 118 -14.92 11.33 -4.74
N VAL A 119 -13.79 10.61 -4.75
CA VAL A 119 -13.80 9.16 -4.95
C VAL A 119 -14.44 8.46 -3.76
N HIS A 120 -14.23 8.94 -2.53
CA HIS A 120 -14.85 8.38 -1.34
C HIS A 120 -16.37 8.56 -1.34
N GLU A 121 -16.84 9.75 -1.71
CA GLU A 121 -18.27 10.11 -1.70
C GLU A 121 -19.04 9.46 -2.86
N THR A 122 -18.45 9.46 -4.06
CA THR A 122 -19.14 9.02 -5.29
C THR A 122 -18.88 7.56 -5.64
N GLY A 123 -17.77 6.99 -5.18
CA GLY A 123 -17.28 5.69 -5.64
C GLY A 123 -16.75 5.69 -7.07
N HIS A 124 -16.58 6.84 -7.71
CA HIS A 124 -16.02 6.92 -9.07
C HIS A 124 -14.50 7.09 -9.03
N SER A 125 -13.81 6.35 -9.89
CA SER A 125 -12.35 6.46 -10.00
C SER A 125 -11.95 7.73 -10.74
N VAL A 126 -10.87 8.37 -10.29
CA VAL A 126 -10.24 9.50 -10.95
C VAL A 126 -8.83 9.07 -11.35
N ALA A 127 -8.47 9.25 -12.62
CA ALA A 127 -7.15 8.90 -13.13
C ALA A 127 -6.37 10.14 -13.57
N GLY A 128 -5.08 10.20 -13.24
CA GLY A 128 -4.17 11.24 -13.73
C GLY A 128 -4.48 12.66 -13.25
N ALA A 129 -5.05 12.82 -12.06
CA ALA A 129 -5.31 14.14 -11.48
C ALA A 129 -3.98 14.86 -11.19
N ARG A 130 -3.75 15.95 -11.92
CA ARG A 130 -2.57 16.80 -11.72
C ARG A 130 -2.73 17.67 -10.49
N ALA A 131 -1.76 17.56 -9.59
CA ALA A 131 -1.74 18.28 -8.32
C ALA A 131 -0.34 18.83 -8.02
N TRP A 132 -0.24 19.52 -6.89
CA TRP A 132 1.03 20.04 -6.40
C TRP A 132 1.17 19.77 -4.90
N VAL A 133 2.35 19.33 -4.49
CA VAL A 133 2.75 19.25 -3.08
C VAL A 133 3.69 20.41 -2.81
N LYS A 134 3.38 21.23 -1.80
CA LYS A 134 4.27 22.30 -1.35
C LYS A 134 5.27 21.69 -0.36
N THR A 135 6.46 21.33 -0.81
CA THR A 135 7.56 20.84 0.05
C THR A 135 8.44 22.02 0.49
N ASP A 136 9.46 21.74 1.30
CA ASP A 136 10.48 22.74 1.67
C ASP A 136 11.35 23.15 0.46
N ALA A 137 11.49 22.26 -0.54
CA ALA A 137 12.16 22.56 -1.82
C ALA A 137 11.31 23.40 -2.79
N GLY A 138 9.99 23.50 -2.58
CA GLY A 138 9.11 24.35 -3.39
C GLY A 138 7.77 23.70 -3.72
N ARG A 139 7.14 24.13 -4.82
CA ARG A 139 5.93 23.45 -5.34
C ARG A 139 6.38 22.34 -6.28
N VAL A 140 6.04 21.12 -5.94
CA VAL A 140 6.42 19.92 -6.68
C VAL A 140 5.18 19.38 -7.40
N PRO A 141 5.20 19.22 -8.74
CA PRO A 141 4.11 18.59 -9.45
C PRO A 141 4.00 17.12 -9.04
N VAL A 142 2.77 16.65 -8.87
CA VAL A 142 2.47 15.23 -8.72
C VAL A 142 1.26 14.88 -9.55
N THR A 143 1.25 13.67 -10.10
CA THR A 143 0.10 13.09 -10.79
C THR A 143 -0.41 11.95 -9.93
N ILE A 144 -1.69 11.98 -9.55
CA ILE A 144 -2.31 10.94 -8.74
C ILE A 144 -3.48 10.29 -9.47
N SER A 145 -3.66 9.01 -9.22
CA SER A 145 -4.93 8.32 -9.51
C SER A 145 -5.54 7.83 -8.21
N ALA A 146 -6.87 7.83 -8.14
CA ALA A 146 -7.63 7.42 -6.98
C ALA A 146 -8.75 6.47 -7.40
N ARG A 147 -8.92 5.37 -6.65
CA ARG A 147 -9.93 4.34 -6.90
C ARG A 147 -10.67 3.98 -5.61
N PRO A 148 -11.97 3.66 -5.68
CA PRO A 148 -12.72 3.20 -4.53
C PRO A 148 -12.21 1.83 -4.06
N ALA A 149 -12.13 1.64 -2.74
CA ALA A 149 -11.72 0.38 -2.13
C ALA A 149 -12.56 0.13 -0.86
N GLN A 150 -13.77 -0.43 -0.99
CA GLN A 150 -14.68 -0.80 0.12
C GLN A 150 -14.61 0.11 1.37
N GLY A 151 -15.11 1.35 1.26
CA GLY A 151 -15.10 2.33 2.37
C GLY A 151 -13.77 3.08 2.53
N PHE A 152 -12.76 2.75 1.73
CA PHE A 152 -11.48 3.43 1.61
C PHE A 152 -11.25 3.92 0.19
N VAL A 153 -10.17 4.65 -0.01
CA VAL A 153 -9.69 5.10 -1.31
C VAL A 153 -8.25 4.62 -1.50
N GLU A 154 -7.99 3.90 -2.57
CA GLU A 154 -6.65 3.61 -3.06
C GLU A 154 -6.14 4.84 -3.82
N VAL A 155 -4.96 5.34 -3.48
CA VAL A 155 -4.31 6.49 -4.12
C VAL A 155 -2.93 6.07 -4.61
N THR A 156 -2.67 6.23 -5.90
CA THR A 156 -1.37 5.97 -6.53
C THR A 156 -0.65 7.27 -6.86
N LEU A 157 0.68 7.24 -6.80
CA LEU A 157 1.53 8.26 -7.41
C LEU A 157 1.96 7.76 -8.79
N ASP A 158 1.40 8.35 -9.85
CA ASP A 158 1.60 7.86 -11.21
C ASP A 158 2.98 8.26 -11.76
N GLU A 159 3.49 9.42 -11.36
CA GLU A 159 4.78 10.01 -11.75
C GLU A 159 5.53 10.50 -10.48
N PRO A 160 6.13 9.59 -9.69
CA PRO A 160 6.64 9.90 -8.36
C PRO A 160 8.01 10.61 -8.36
N GLU A 161 8.69 10.73 -9.50
CA GLU A 161 10.10 11.11 -9.60
C GLU A 161 10.35 12.52 -9.06
N ALA A 162 9.46 13.46 -9.40
CA ALA A 162 9.56 14.84 -8.95
C ALA A 162 9.43 14.94 -7.42
N LEU A 163 8.52 14.14 -6.83
CA LEU A 163 8.32 14.12 -5.38
C LEU A 163 9.49 13.43 -4.67
N ALA A 164 9.96 12.28 -5.17
CA ALA A 164 11.12 11.59 -4.62
C ALA A 164 12.35 12.49 -4.58
N GLY A 165 12.64 13.17 -5.70
CA GLY A 165 13.77 14.10 -5.79
C GLY A 165 13.66 15.28 -4.83
N ALA A 166 12.46 15.85 -4.68
CA ALA A 166 12.22 16.97 -3.76
C ALA A 166 12.30 16.59 -2.28
N LEU A 167 12.07 15.32 -1.94
CA LEU A 167 12.19 14.77 -0.58
C LEU A 167 13.58 14.20 -0.29
N GLY A 168 14.53 14.36 -1.22
CA GLY A 168 15.93 14.04 -0.98
C GLY A 168 16.33 12.60 -1.29
N GLY A 169 15.57 11.87 -2.13
CA GLY A 169 16.10 10.60 -2.61
C GLY A 169 15.61 10.14 -3.97
N GLN A 170 15.98 8.91 -4.32
CA GLN A 170 15.89 8.40 -5.69
C GLN A 170 14.52 7.77 -5.93
N ALA A 171 13.92 8.02 -7.10
CA ALA A 171 12.68 7.38 -7.51
C ALA A 171 12.87 5.85 -7.61
N PRO A 172 11.87 5.03 -7.24
CA PRO A 172 11.96 3.59 -7.41
C PRO A 172 12.14 3.25 -8.90
N PRO A 173 12.96 2.25 -9.25
CA PRO A 173 13.26 1.94 -10.65
C PRO A 173 11.98 1.54 -11.39
N SER A 174 11.67 2.23 -12.49
CA SER A 174 10.60 1.84 -13.40
C SER A 174 11.01 0.53 -14.09
N ARG A 175 10.34 -0.57 -13.74
CA ARG A 175 10.52 -1.84 -14.47
C ARG A 175 9.54 -1.87 -15.63
N ARG A 176 10.10 -1.87 -16.85
CA ARG A 176 9.42 -2.19 -18.10
C ARG A 176 8.81 -3.59 -18.05
#